data_AF-A0A7W4V8X1-F1
#
_entry.id   AF-A0A7W4V8X1-F1
#
_cell.length_a   1.000
_cell.length_b   1.000
_cell.length_c   1.000
_cell.angle_alpha   90.00
_cell.angle_beta   90.00
_cell.angle_gamma   90.00
#
_symmetry.space_group_name_H-M   'P 1'
#
loop_
_entity.id
_entity.type
_entity.pdbx_description
1 polymer ?
#
loop_
_entity_poly.entity_id
_entity_poly.type
_entity_poly.pdbx_seq_one_letter_code
_entity_poly.pdbx_strand_id
1 'polypeptide(L)'
;MKLSEGFSRPGYSAITIVAMIASFALLSLSMKTLPLGTAYTIWTGIGAVGAFLVGLFVLGEPASAPRILAAGLIVSGLVMMKMTS
;
A
#
# COMPACT_ATOMS: atom_id res chain seq x y z
N MET A 1 -11.15 -3.51 2.99
CA MET A 1 -11.60 -4.91 2.79
C MET A 1 -11.77 -5.68 4.08
N LYS A 2 -10.76 -5.72 4.99
CA LYS A 2 -10.92 -6.39 6.30
C LYS A 2 -12.07 -5.78 7.13
N LEU A 3 -12.10 -4.46 7.29
CA LEU A 3 -13.17 -3.76 8.00
C LEU A 3 -14.53 -3.76 7.27
N SER A 4 -14.52 -3.96 5.95
CA SER A 4 -15.76 -4.04 5.16
C SER A 4 -16.35 -5.45 5.11
N GLU A 5 -15.72 -6.45 5.76
CA GLU A 5 -16.11 -7.87 5.72
C GLU A 5 -16.39 -8.34 4.28
N GLY A 6 -15.41 -8.12 3.39
CA GLY A 6 -15.55 -8.52 1.99
C GLY A 6 -16.62 -7.71 1.22
N PHE A 7 -16.77 -6.43 1.59
CA PHE A 7 -17.75 -5.47 1.04
C PHE A 7 -19.19 -5.58 1.55
N SER A 8 -19.46 -6.47 2.51
CA SER A 8 -20.77 -6.63 3.14
C SER A 8 -21.20 -5.42 3.98
N ARG A 9 -20.24 -4.63 4.50
CA ARG A 9 -20.52 -3.43 5.31
C ARG A 9 -20.47 -2.16 4.45
N PRO A 10 -21.61 -1.55 4.07
CA PRO A 10 -21.68 -0.52 3.03
C PRO A 10 -20.87 0.74 3.35
N GLY A 11 -20.81 1.17 4.62
CA GLY A 11 -20.00 2.34 5.01
C GLY A 11 -18.51 2.14 4.73
N TYR A 12 -17.92 1.03 5.18
CA TYR A 12 -16.51 0.71 4.92
C TYR A 12 -16.23 0.37 3.44
N SER A 13 -17.22 -0.19 2.74
CA SER A 13 -17.15 -0.42 1.29
C SER A 13 -17.04 0.90 0.53
N ALA A 14 -17.90 1.88 0.84
CA ALA A 14 -17.88 3.20 0.22
C ALA A 14 -16.52 3.90 0.44
N ILE A 15 -16.00 3.86 1.67
CA ILE A 15 -14.66 4.39 1.99
C ILE A 15 -13.59 3.72 1.14
N THR A 16 -13.62 2.39 1.01
CA THR A 16 -12.66 1.63 0.20
C THR A 16 -12.72 2.06 -1.27
N ILE A 17 -13.91 2.18 -1.85
CA ILE A 17 -14.10 2.56 -3.26
C ILE A 17 -13.60 3.99 -3.50
N VAL A 18 -14.00 4.94 -2.66
CA VAL A 18 -13.58 6.36 -2.79
C VAL A 18 -12.06 6.49 -2.66
N ALA A 19 -11.46 5.85 -1.65
CA ALA A 19 -10.01 5.87 -1.45
C ALA A 19 -9.26 5.21 -2.62
N MET A 20 -9.80 4.13 -3.20
CA MET A 20 -9.21 3.47 -4.35
C MET A 20 -9.23 4.37 -5.59
N ILE A 21 -10.36 5.01 -5.89
CA ILE A 21 -10.48 5.95 -7.01
C ILE A 21 -9.51 7.12 -6.82
N ALA A 22 -9.48 7.72 -5.61
CA ALA A 22 -8.57 8.82 -5.30
C ALA A 22 -7.09 8.40 -5.46
N SER A 23 -6.73 7.21 -4.96
CA SER A 23 -5.37 6.67 -5.08
C SER A 23 -4.94 6.50 -6.54
N PHE A 24 -5.78 5.91 -7.38
CA PHE A 24 -5.49 5.76 -8.82
C PHE A 24 -5.46 7.10 -9.56
N ALA A 25 -6.33 8.04 -9.21
CA ALA A 25 -6.31 9.37 -9.80
C ALA A 25 -5.02 10.12 -9.48
N LEU A 26 -4.55 10.06 -8.23
CA LEU A 26 -3.28 10.65 -7.80
C LEU A 26 -2.08 9.99 -8.48
N LEU A 27 -2.08 8.66 -8.61
CA LEU A 27 -1.07 7.94 -9.38
C LEU A 27 -1.05 8.40 -10.84
N SER A 28 -2.22 8.45 -11.50
CA SER A 28 -2.37 8.94 -12.88
C SER A 28 -1.81 10.35 -13.05
N LEU A 29 -2.09 11.24 -12.10
CA LEU A 29 -1.56 12.60 -12.11
C LEU A 29 -0.03 12.62 -11.96
N SER A 30 0.52 11.82 -11.04
CA SER A 30 1.97 11.76 -10.79
C SER A 30 2.76 11.25 -12.01
N MET A 31 2.19 10.33 -12.78
CA MET A 31 2.80 9.79 -13.99
C MET A 31 2.88 10.81 -15.15
N LYS A 32 2.22 11.97 -15.05
CA LYS A 32 2.40 13.05 -16.02
C LYS A 32 3.76 13.74 -15.89
N THR A 33 4.38 13.67 -14.72
CA THR A 33 5.64 14.35 -14.40
C THR A 33 6.77 13.39 -14.03
N LEU A 34 6.43 12.19 -13.57
CA LEU A 34 7.38 11.17 -13.15
C LEU A 34 7.39 10.00 -14.14
N PRO A 35 8.56 9.38 -14.39
CA PRO A 35 8.63 8.10 -15.10
C PRO A 35 7.74 7.05 -14.43
N LEU A 36 7.11 6.20 -15.25
CA LEU A 36 6.23 5.12 -14.79
C LEU A 36 6.89 4.25 -13.71
N GLY A 37 8.15 3.85 -13.91
CA GLY A 37 8.88 3.01 -12.96
C GLY A 37 9.00 3.64 -11.57
N THR A 38 9.39 4.92 -11.52
CA THR A 38 9.52 5.67 -10.26
C THR A 38 8.16 5.86 -9.58
N ALA A 39 7.14 6.29 -10.33
CA ALA A 39 5.80 6.53 -9.81
C ALA A 39 5.19 5.25 -9.24
N TYR A 40 5.28 4.14 -9.98
CA TYR A 40 4.69 2.86 -9.58
C TYR A 40 5.42 2.24 -8.38
N THR A 41 6.76 2.34 -8.33
CA THR A 41 7.56 1.85 -7.19
C THR A 41 7.21 2.58 -5.91
N ILE A 42 7.11 3.91 -5.95
CA ILE A 42 6.76 4.72 -4.77
C ILE A 42 5.31 4.44 -4.34
N TRP A 43 4.37 4.40 -5.29
CA TRP A 43 2.96 4.16 -5.01
C TRP A 43 2.71 2.79 -4.39
N THR A 44 3.25 1.73 -4.99
CA THR A 44 3.16 0.36 -4.44
C THR A 44 3.86 0.25 -3.09
N GLY A 45 5.01 0.91 -2.92
CA GLY A 45 5.76 0.90 -1.67
C GLY A 45 5.02 1.55 -0.51
N ILE A 46 4.42 2.72 -0.72
CA ILE A 46 3.58 3.38 0.29
C ILE A 46 2.40 2.49 0.65
N GLY A 47 1.73 1.88 -0.34
CA GLY A 47 0.61 0.96 -0.12
C GLY A 47 1.01 -0.27 0.70
N ALA A 48 2.13 -0.92 0.36
CA ALA A 48 2.61 -2.11 1.05
C ALA A 48 3.01 -1.82 2.51
N VAL A 49 3.82 -0.77 2.73
CA VAL A 49 4.26 -0.37 4.08
C VAL A 49 3.08 0.10 4.91
N GLY A 50 2.21 0.94 4.35
CA GLY A 50 1.01 1.43 5.04
C GLY A 50 0.07 0.29 5.42
N ALA A 51 -0.19 -0.66 4.53
CA ALA A 51 -1.03 -1.83 4.82
C ALA A 51 -0.43 -2.71 5.92
N PHE A 52 0.90 -2.92 5.91
CA PHE A 52 1.58 -3.66 6.96
C PHE A 52 1.45 -2.98 8.34
N LEU A 53 1.69 -1.66 8.41
CA LEU A 53 1.58 -0.89 9.64
C LEU A 53 0.15 -0.84 10.18
N VAL A 54 -0.85 -0.64 9.30
CA VAL A 54 -2.28 -0.72 9.68
C VAL A 54 -2.63 -2.11 10.18
N GLY A 55 -2.11 -3.15 9.53
CA GLY A 55 -2.20 -4.54 9.98
C GLY A 55 -1.72 -4.72 11.42
N LEU A 56 -0.54 -4.18 11.72
CA LEU A 56 0.10 -4.31 13.02
C LEU A 56 -0.61 -3.49 14.12
N PHE A 57 -0.86 -2.21 13.87
CA PHE A 57 -1.29 -1.27 14.91
C PHE A 57 -2.80 -1.13 15.04
N VAL A 58 -3.55 -1.29 13.95
CA VAL A 58 -5.01 -1.07 13.94
C VAL A 58 -5.76 -2.39 13.97
N LEU A 59 -5.29 -3.38 13.21
CA LEU A 59 -5.95 -4.68 13.10
C LEU A 59 -5.42 -5.72 14.09
N GLY A 60 -4.38 -5.38 14.86
CA GLY A 60 -3.82 -6.25 15.90
C GLY A 60 -3.16 -7.51 15.34
N GLU A 61 -2.69 -7.48 14.09
CA GLU A 61 -2.02 -8.64 13.51
C GLU A 61 -0.67 -8.92 14.21
N PRO A 62 -0.29 -10.19 14.39
CA PRO A 62 0.91 -10.54 15.14
C PRO A 62 2.19 -10.04 14.46
N ALA A 63 3.03 -9.39 15.26
CA ALA A 63 4.37 -8.93 14.90
C ALA A 63 5.40 -10.08 14.92
N SER A 64 5.10 -11.20 14.26
CA SER A 64 6.01 -12.36 14.29
C SER A 64 7.31 -12.05 13.53
N ALA A 65 8.42 -12.60 14.02
CA ALA A 65 9.74 -12.39 13.41
C ALA A 65 9.77 -12.67 11.89
N PRO A 66 9.14 -13.76 11.36
CA PRO A 66 9.12 -14.01 9.92
C PRO A 66 8.36 -12.92 9.14
N ARG A 67 7.29 -12.37 9.71
CA ARG A 67 6.45 -11.36 9.07
C ARG A 67 7.16 -10.01 9.02
N ILE A 68 7.90 -9.66 10.08
CA ILE A 68 8.76 -8.46 10.11
C ILE A 68 9.90 -8.60 9.10
N LEU A 69 10.54 -9.78 9.03
CA LEU A 69 11.57 -10.07 8.03
C LEU A 69 11.04 -9.91 6.60
N ALA A 70 9.87 -10.49 6.30
CA ALA A 70 9.24 -10.37 5.00
C ALA A 70 8.92 -8.91 4.64
N ALA A 71 8.38 -8.13 5.60
CA ALA A 71 8.14 -6.70 5.41
C ALA A 71 9.46 -5.94 5.14
N GLY A 72 10.53 -6.25 5.87
CA GLY A 72 11.86 -5.70 5.65
C GLY A 72 12.41 -5.99 4.26
N LEU A 73 12.25 -7.23 3.78
CA LEU A 73 12.66 -7.62 2.43
C LEU A 73 11.89 -6.86 1.35
N ILE A 74 10.57 -6.71 1.49
CA ILE A 74 9.75 -5.91 0.58
C ILE A 74 10.26 -4.46 0.52
N VAL A 75 10.48 -3.83 1.69
CA VAL A 75 10.99 -2.45 1.78
C VAL A 75 12.37 -2.33 1.14
N SER A 76 13.28 -3.27 1.41
CA SER A 76 14.62 -3.26 0.80
C SER A 76 14.57 -3.39 -0.72
N GLY A 77 13.69 -4.23 -1.26
CA GLY A 77 13.50 -4.39 -2.71
C GLY A 77 13.00 -3.10 -3.37
N LEU A 78 12.04 -2.42 -2.74
CA LEU A 78 11.53 -1.12 -3.21
C LEU A 78 12.60 -0.03 -3.19
N VAL A 79 13.41 0.02 -2.14
CA VAL A 79 14.53 0.97 -2.03
C VAL A 79 15.58 0.70 -3.10
N MET A 80 15.98 -0.57 -3.29
CA MET A 80 16.94 -0.96 -4.31
C MET A 80 16.45 -0.59 -5.71
N MET A 81 15.18 -0.90 -6.04
CA MET A 81 14.58 -0.57 -7.33
C MET A 81 14.61 0.95 -7.59
N LYS A 82 14.30 1.76 -6.58
CA LYS A 82 14.38 3.24 -6.67
C LYS A 82 15.82 3.75 -6.82
N MET A 83 16.83 3.05 -6.29
CA MET A 83 18.23 3.44 -6.48
C MET A 83 18.75 3.12 -7.88
N THR A 84 18.12 2.16 -8.57
CA THR A 84 18.54 1.69 -9.90
C THR A 84 17.74 2.27 -11.07
N SER A 85 16.66 3.01 -10.82
CA SER A 85 15.81 3.69 -11.82
C SER A 85 15.94 5.20 -11.71
#